data_AF-A0A9P5UH10-F1
#
_entry.id   AF-A0A9P5UH10-F1
#
_cell.length_a   1.000
_cell.length_b   1.000
_cell.length_c   1.000
_cell.angle_alpha   90.00
_cell.angle_beta   90.00
_cell.angle_gamma   90.00
#
_symmetry.space_group_name_H-M   'P 1'
#
loop_
_entity.id
_entity.type
_entity.pdbx_description
1 polymer ?
#
loop_
_entity_poly.entity_id
_entity_poly.type
_entity_poly.pdbx_seq_one_letter_code
_entity_poly.pdbx_strand_id
1 'polypeptide(L)'
;LPVTFARGIAGYRGVPVHIKRNELVPPIGLQKQIFPFVESAYKSQSKETQERWERECEDDMNELDTDGFVSLEEEVRIFKERWLTNRTRAIETDADVVAADPDIAKRRFLKLLVRLRRVILQDAVVYFHLGLIGPVLNNELFTCEGFKSFQHNLIEVIAVSEPTIPADIPQN
;
A
#
# COMPACT_ATOMS: atom_id res chain seq x y z
N LEU A 1 5.78 -13.83 -10.36
CA LEU A 1 4.56 -14.07 -11.17
C LEU A 1 4.59 -13.10 -12.35
N PRO A 2 4.28 -13.52 -13.59
CA PRO A 2 4.13 -12.59 -14.72
C PRO A 2 3.03 -11.57 -14.42
N VAL A 3 3.24 -10.30 -14.77
CA VAL A 3 2.30 -9.20 -14.45
C VAL A 3 0.92 -9.44 -15.05
N THR A 4 0.85 -9.89 -16.29
CA THR A 4 -0.42 -10.22 -16.97
C THR A 4 -1.17 -11.36 -16.28
N PHE A 5 -0.44 -12.36 -15.77
CA PHE A 5 -1.01 -13.44 -14.98
C PHE A 5 -1.51 -12.95 -13.62
N ALA A 6 -0.70 -12.17 -12.89
CA ALA A 6 -1.05 -11.57 -11.60
C ALA A 6 -2.30 -10.68 -11.71
N ARG A 7 -2.39 -9.86 -12.77
CA ARG A 7 -3.58 -9.07 -13.08
C ARG A 7 -4.78 -9.95 -13.40
N GLY A 8 -4.58 -11.00 -14.19
CA GLY A 8 -5.63 -11.96 -14.53
C GLY A 8 -6.23 -12.67 -13.32
N ILE A 9 -5.41 -13.12 -12.37
CA ILE A 9 -5.90 -13.76 -11.13
C ILE A 9 -6.56 -12.75 -10.17
N ALA A 10 -6.15 -11.48 -10.22
CA ALA A 10 -6.74 -10.39 -9.44
C ALA A 10 -8.01 -9.81 -10.10
N GLY A 11 -8.48 -10.37 -11.22
CA GLY A 11 -9.69 -9.93 -11.93
C GLY A 11 -9.49 -8.78 -12.93
N TYR A 12 -8.27 -8.26 -13.09
CA TYR A 12 -7.95 -7.13 -13.97
C TYR A 12 -7.48 -7.57 -15.38
N ARG A 13 -8.21 -8.47 -16.03
CA ARG A 13 -7.83 -8.95 -17.37
C ARG A 13 -8.17 -7.90 -18.44
N GLY A 14 -7.15 -7.32 -19.08
CA GLY A 14 -7.32 -6.42 -20.23
C GLY A 14 -7.79 -4.99 -19.90
N VAL A 15 -7.78 -4.61 -18.62
CA VAL A 15 -8.16 -3.28 -18.14
C VAL A 15 -6.95 -2.63 -17.46
N PRO A 16 -6.69 -1.32 -17.64
CA PRO A 16 -5.72 -0.60 -16.82
C PRO A 16 -6.03 -0.78 -15.33
N VAL A 17 -5.03 -1.15 -14.55
CA VAL A 17 -5.14 -1.20 -13.09
C VAL A 17 -4.82 0.20 -12.60
N HIS A 18 -5.85 1.00 -12.44
CA HIS A 18 -5.74 2.27 -11.74
C HIS A 18 -6.83 2.33 -10.67
N ILE A 19 -6.41 2.37 -9.42
CA ILE A 19 -7.31 2.36 -8.28
C ILE A 19 -7.31 3.76 -7.69
N LYS A 20 -8.30 4.58 -8.03
CA LYS A 20 -8.36 6.01 -7.65
C LYS A 20 -8.19 6.29 -6.16
N ARG A 21 -8.68 5.42 -5.28
CA ARG A 21 -8.47 5.56 -3.83
C ARG A 21 -6.98 5.61 -3.44
N ASN A 22 -6.07 5.09 -4.27
CA ASN A 22 -4.63 5.13 -4.06
C ASN A 22 -4.01 6.52 -4.29
N GLU A 23 -4.73 7.45 -4.91
CA GLU A 23 -4.28 8.84 -5.09
C GLU A 23 -4.26 9.62 -3.78
N LEU A 24 -4.98 9.14 -2.77
CA LEU A 24 -5.05 9.77 -1.45
C LEU A 24 -4.30 8.93 -0.41
N VAL A 25 -3.26 9.54 0.17
CA VAL A 25 -2.53 8.96 1.31
C VAL A 25 -3.28 9.27 2.61
N PRO A 26 -3.61 8.26 3.44
CA PRO A 26 -4.19 8.53 4.75
C PRO A 26 -3.20 9.29 5.66
N PRO A 27 -3.67 10.16 6.57
CA PRO A 27 -2.78 10.87 7.50
C PRO A 27 -1.89 9.91 8.32
N ILE A 28 -0.60 10.23 8.48
CA ILE A 28 0.37 9.36 9.19
C ILE A 28 -0.12 9.03 10.61
N GLY A 29 -0.65 10.02 11.35
CA GLY A 29 -1.17 9.80 12.70
C GLY A 29 -2.35 8.82 12.76
N LEU A 30 -3.12 8.73 11.68
CA LEU A 30 -4.20 7.76 11.54
C LEU A 30 -3.65 6.37 11.17
N GLN A 31 -2.68 6.32 10.25
CA GLN A 31 -1.99 5.08 9.87
C GLN A 31 -1.32 4.41 11.08
N LYS A 32 -0.60 5.17 11.92
CA LYS A 32 0.10 4.67 13.12
C LYS A 32 -0.82 4.05 14.18
N GLN A 33 -2.13 4.32 14.13
CA GLN A 33 -3.11 3.69 15.04
C GLN A 33 -3.50 2.26 14.62
N ILE A 34 -3.27 1.89 13.35
CA ILE A 34 -3.43 0.51 12.89
C ILE A 34 -2.11 -0.23 13.11
N PHE A 35 -2.11 -1.31 13.88
CA PHE A 35 -0.88 -2.05 14.26
C PHE A 35 0.20 -1.16 14.91
N PRO A 36 -0.09 -0.49 16.05
CA PRO A 36 0.83 0.49 16.66
C PRO A 36 2.15 -0.10 17.20
N PHE A 37 2.25 -1.43 17.28
CA PHE A 37 3.46 -2.11 17.74
C PHE A 37 4.58 -2.15 16.70
N VAL A 38 4.28 -1.86 15.42
CA VAL A 38 5.20 -2.06 14.30
C VAL A 38 6.43 -1.15 14.42
N GLU A 39 6.24 0.13 14.75
CA GLU A 39 7.32 1.09 14.95
C GLU A 39 8.22 0.67 16.11
N SER A 40 7.66 0.01 17.12
CA SER A 40 8.40 -0.45 18.30
C SER A 40 9.16 -1.76 18.11
N ALA A 41 9.03 -2.42 16.96
CA ALA A 41 9.53 -3.78 16.76
C ALA A 41 11.05 -3.94 16.90
N TYR A 42 11.80 -2.84 16.83
CA TYR A 42 13.26 -2.78 16.90
C TYR A 42 13.78 -1.95 18.09
N LYS A 43 12.92 -1.54 19.04
CA LYS A 43 13.29 -0.67 20.18
C LYS A 43 14.37 -1.24 21.10
N SER A 44 14.52 -2.57 21.16
CA SER A 44 15.56 -3.22 21.96
C SER A 44 16.94 -3.21 21.31
N GLN A 45 17.05 -2.73 20.06
CA GLN A 45 18.31 -2.62 19.33
C GLN A 45 18.93 -1.23 19.50
N SER A 46 19.98 -0.94 18.71
CA SER A 46 20.64 0.36 18.73
C SER A 46 19.68 1.50 18.35
N LYS A 47 19.96 2.70 18.88
CA LYS A 47 19.20 3.92 18.54
C LYS A 47 19.19 4.18 17.02
N GLU A 48 20.31 3.97 16.35
CA GLU A 48 20.43 4.12 14.89
C GLU A 48 19.51 3.16 14.13
N THR A 49 19.44 1.90 14.58
CA THR A 49 18.56 0.90 13.96
C THR A 49 17.09 1.26 14.12
N GLN A 50 16.71 1.75 15.31
CA GLN A 50 15.35 2.21 15.58
C GLN A 50 14.97 3.42 14.73
N GLU A 51 15.82 4.46 14.67
CA GLU A 51 15.56 5.65 13.86
C GLU A 51 15.51 5.35 12.36
N ARG A 52 16.31 4.39 11.89
CA ARG A 52 16.23 3.90 10.51
C ARG A 52 14.91 3.17 10.26
N TRP A 53 14.48 2.31 11.17
CA TRP A 53 13.22 1.58 11.05
C TRP A 53 12.00 2.50 11.05
N GLU A 54 11.98 3.51 11.92
CA GLU A 54 10.91 4.51 11.98
C GLU A 54 10.81 5.30 10.67
N ARG A 55 11.95 5.72 10.10
CA ARG A 55 11.99 6.36 8.78
C ARG A 55 11.45 5.46 7.68
N GLU A 56 11.87 4.19 7.65
CA GLU A 56 11.36 3.24 6.66
C GLU A 56 9.86 2.99 6.79
N CYS A 57 9.30 3.02 8.01
CA CYS A 57 7.86 2.94 8.21
C CYS A 57 7.15 4.19 7.68
N GLU A 58 7.68 5.39 7.93
CA GLU A 58 7.09 6.63 7.44
C GLU A 58 7.18 6.75 5.92
N ASP A 59 8.31 6.34 5.33
CA ASP A 59 8.47 6.27 3.87
C ASP A 59 7.44 5.31 3.26
N ASP A 60 7.27 4.10 3.81
CA ASP A 60 6.27 3.14 3.33
C ASP A 60 4.82 3.64 3.52
N MET A 61 4.54 4.44 4.57
CA MET A 61 3.22 5.06 4.79
C MET A 61 2.92 6.18 3.78
N ASN A 62 3.96 6.90 3.36
CA ASN A 62 3.89 8.03 2.43
C ASN A 62 4.07 7.63 0.95
N GLU A 63 4.55 6.42 0.67
CA GLU A 63 4.75 5.90 -0.68
C GLU A 63 3.42 5.93 -1.42
N LEU A 64 3.19 6.93 -2.28
CA LEU A 64 2.05 6.92 -3.19
C LEU A 64 2.21 5.71 -4.10
N ASP A 65 1.16 4.90 -4.23
CA ASP A 65 1.07 3.95 -5.33
C ASP A 65 0.81 4.80 -6.58
N THR A 66 1.88 5.45 -7.05
CA THR A 66 1.89 6.06 -8.36
C THR A 66 1.77 4.89 -9.32
N ASP A 67 0.52 4.61 -9.70
CA ASP A 67 0.20 3.99 -10.98
C ASP A 67 0.62 4.99 -12.08
N GLY A 68 1.90 5.42 -12.06
CA GLY A 68 2.53 5.91 -13.25
C GLY A 68 2.37 4.78 -14.24
N PHE A 69 1.71 5.05 -15.36
CA PHE A 69 1.68 4.13 -16.48
C PHE A 69 3.12 3.96 -16.95
N VAL A 70 3.81 3.05 -16.30
CA VAL A 70 5.15 2.61 -16.61
C VAL A 70 4.91 1.45 -17.56
N SER A 71 5.39 1.56 -18.81
CA SER A 71 5.35 0.42 -19.75
C SER A 71 5.83 -0.83 -19.01
N LEU A 72 5.28 -2.00 -19.31
CA LEU A 72 5.74 -3.27 -18.73
C LEU A 72 7.27 -3.40 -18.82
N GLU A 73 7.87 -2.84 -19.88
CA GLU A 73 9.33 -2.79 -20.07
C GLU A 73 10.04 -1.94 -19.01
N GLU A 74 9.43 -0.82 -18.64
CA GLU A 74 9.96 0.13 -17.67
C GLU A 74 9.72 -0.37 -16.22
N GLU A 75 8.61 -1.06 -15.94
CA GLU A 75 8.39 -1.74 -14.64
C GLU A 75 9.40 -2.87 -14.47
N VAL A 76 9.62 -3.65 -15.53
CA VAL A 76 10.64 -4.70 -15.56
C VAL A 76 12.03 -4.10 -15.45
N ARG A 77 12.31 -2.92 -16.02
CA ARG A 77 13.57 -2.22 -15.88
C ARG A 77 13.81 -1.77 -14.44
N ILE A 78 12.86 -1.07 -13.83
CA ILE A 78 12.93 -0.61 -12.42
C ILE A 78 13.06 -1.81 -11.47
N PHE A 79 12.28 -2.87 -11.70
CA PHE A 79 12.39 -4.11 -10.93
C PHE A 79 13.75 -4.77 -11.11
N LYS A 80 14.27 -4.89 -12.34
CA LYS A 80 15.60 -5.44 -12.61
C LYS A 80 16.69 -4.58 -11.98
N GLU A 81 16.62 -3.26 -12.05
CA GLU A 81 17.58 -2.35 -11.42
C GLU A 81 17.56 -2.47 -9.89
N ARG A 82 16.38 -2.50 -9.26
CA ARG A 82 16.23 -2.76 -7.82
C ARG A 82 16.75 -4.16 -7.44
N TRP A 83 16.41 -5.18 -8.23
CA TRP A 83 16.82 -6.55 -7.98
C TRP A 83 18.32 -6.74 -8.16
N LEU A 84 18.91 -6.19 -9.22
CA LEU A 84 20.35 -6.21 -9.47
C LEU A 84 21.08 -5.46 -8.36
N THR A 85 20.65 -4.26 -7.98
CA THR A 85 21.28 -3.49 -6.89
C THR A 85 21.25 -4.25 -5.56
N ASN A 86 20.12 -4.88 -5.23
CA ASN A 86 19.98 -5.70 -4.03
C ASN A 86 20.77 -7.01 -4.13
N ARG A 87 20.89 -7.57 -5.34
CA ARG A 87 21.66 -8.78 -5.61
C ARG A 87 23.17 -8.51 -5.57
N THR A 88 23.67 -7.39 -6.09
CA THR A 88 25.09 -7.01 -5.98
C THR A 88 25.49 -6.83 -4.51
N ARG A 89 24.60 -6.26 -3.68
CA ARG A 89 24.78 -6.21 -2.21
C ARG A 89 24.75 -7.58 -1.53
N ALA A 90 24.03 -8.55 -2.09
CA ALA A 90 23.94 -9.91 -1.55
C ALA A 90 25.08 -10.83 -2.04
N ILE A 91 25.64 -10.57 -3.22
CA ILE A 91 26.74 -11.36 -3.81
C ILE A 91 28.09 -11.12 -3.12
N GLU A 92 28.29 -9.99 -2.43
CA GLU A 92 29.47 -9.80 -1.57
C GLU A 92 29.46 -10.71 -0.32
N THR A 93 28.34 -11.39 -0.05
CA THR A 93 28.18 -12.38 1.03
C THR A 93 27.67 -13.69 0.46
N ASP A 94 28.49 -14.36 -0.35
CA ASP A 94 28.14 -15.66 -0.93
C ASP A 94 28.37 -16.78 0.08
N ALA A 95 27.29 -17.44 0.52
CA ALA A 95 27.15 -18.86 0.87
C ALA A 95 26.04 -19.09 1.91
N ASP A 96 24.77 -18.91 1.54
CA ASP A 96 23.67 -19.86 1.87
C ASP A 96 22.33 -19.27 1.41
N VAL A 97 21.68 -19.94 0.47
CA VAL A 97 20.25 -19.75 0.23
C VAL A 97 19.54 -20.78 1.11
N VAL A 98 18.56 -20.30 1.89
CA VAL A 98 17.59 -21.05 2.72
C VAL A 98 17.96 -21.26 4.21
N ALA A 99 18.44 -20.22 4.87
CA ALA A 99 17.80 -19.81 6.12
C ALA A 99 17.35 -18.37 5.91
N ALA A 100 16.04 -18.13 5.81
CA ALA A 100 15.56 -16.76 5.86
C ALA A 100 16.04 -16.22 7.20
N ASP A 101 17.00 -15.30 7.18
CA ASP A 101 17.41 -14.57 8.38
C ASP A 101 16.11 -14.12 9.06
N PRO A 102 15.83 -14.61 10.28
CA PRO A 102 14.60 -14.30 10.98
C PRO A 102 14.37 -12.79 11.05
N ASP A 103 15.43 -11.99 11.04
CA ASP A 103 15.36 -10.54 11.02
C ASP A 103 14.87 -9.98 9.67
N ILE A 104 15.32 -10.53 8.54
CA ILE A 104 14.84 -10.16 7.20
C ILE A 104 13.37 -10.54 7.02
N ALA A 105 12.98 -11.76 7.44
CA ALA A 105 11.61 -12.23 7.36
C ALA A 105 10.68 -11.36 8.24
N LYS A 106 11.09 -11.10 9.48
CA LYS A 106 10.39 -10.20 10.41
C LYS A 106 10.21 -8.82 9.79
N ARG A 107 11.28 -8.20 9.27
CA ARG A 107 11.22 -6.87 8.67
C ARG A 107 10.28 -6.80 7.48
N ARG A 108 10.32 -7.80 6.58
CA ARG A 108 9.42 -7.88 5.43
C ARG A 108 7.96 -8.03 5.84
N PHE A 109 7.69 -8.87 6.84
CA PHE A 109 6.34 -9.02 7.39
C PHE A 109 5.83 -7.72 8.01
N LEU A 110 6.67 -7.02 8.79
CA LEU A 110 6.31 -5.74 9.38
C LEU A 110 6.05 -4.67 8.31
N LYS A 111 6.87 -4.59 7.25
CA LYS A 111 6.60 -3.70 6.10
C LYS A 111 5.28 -4.01 5.41
N LEU A 112 4.92 -5.29 5.28
CA LEU A 112 3.59 -5.67 4.78
C LEU A 112 2.48 -5.12 5.68
N LEU A 113 2.61 -5.22 7.00
CA LEU A 113 1.64 -4.66 7.93
C LEU A 113 1.53 -3.13 7.79
N VAL A 114 2.65 -2.42 7.60
CA VAL A 114 2.64 -0.97 7.33
C VAL A 114 1.80 -0.66 6.09
N ARG A 115 2.04 -1.37 4.99
CA ARG A 115 1.29 -1.18 3.74
C ARG A 115 -0.19 -1.50 3.86
N LEU A 116 -0.54 -2.52 4.66
CA LEU A 116 -1.93 -2.87 4.93
C LEU A 116 -2.70 -1.78 5.69
N ARG A 117 -2.03 -0.89 6.44
CA ARG A 117 -2.69 0.23 7.14
C ARG A 117 -3.50 1.09 6.18
N ARG A 118 -2.91 1.42 5.03
CA ARG A 118 -3.59 2.19 3.98
C ARG A 118 -4.83 1.48 3.47
N VAL A 119 -4.67 0.21 3.09
CA VAL A 119 -5.77 -0.61 2.56
C VAL A 119 -6.92 -0.69 3.56
N ILE A 120 -6.60 -0.96 4.84
CA ILE A 120 -7.60 -1.04 5.91
C ILE A 120 -8.35 0.28 6.08
N LEU A 121 -7.64 1.42 6.10
CA LEU A 121 -8.27 2.73 6.26
C LEU A 121 -9.16 3.11 5.06
N GLN A 122 -8.69 2.84 3.85
CA GLN A 122 -9.45 3.11 2.62
C GLN A 122 -10.67 2.18 2.51
N ASP A 123 -10.51 0.88 2.80
CA ASP A 123 -11.62 -0.08 2.79
C ASP A 123 -12.65 0.27 3.87
N ALA A 124 -12.23 0.70 5.06
CA ALA A 124 -13.15 1.14 6.11
C ALA A 124 -14.04 2.29 5.62
N VAL A 125 -13.48 3.28 4.92
CA VAL A 125 -14.26 4.37 4.31
C VAL A 125 -15.30 3.84 3.32
N VAL A 126 -14.91 2.91 2.44
CA VAL A 126 -15.84 2.30 1.48
C VAL A 126 -16.97 1.55 2.21
N TYR A 127 -16.64 0.81 3.27
CA TYR A 127 -17.65 0.11 4.07
C TYR A 127 -18.64 1.08 4.72
N PHE A 128 -18.16 2.18 5.31
CA PHE A 128 -19.04 3.22 5.87
C PHE A 128 -19.91 3.87 4.79
N HIS A 129 -19.35 4.14 3.62
CA HIS A 129 -20.09 4.73 2.50
C HIS A 129 -21.22 3.81 2.00
N LEU A 130 -21.00 2.50 1.99
CA LEU A 130 -21.98 1.50 1.61
C LEU A 130 -22.97 1.13 2.75
N GLY A 131 -22.85 1.74 3.93
CA GLY A 131 -23.68 1.42 5.09
C GLY A 131 -23.44 0.01 5.66
N LEU A 132 -22.28 -0.58 5.37
CA LEU A 132 -21.91 -1.90 5.88
C LEU A 132 -21.45 -1.78 7.33
N ILE A 133 -21.99 -2.64 8.20
CA ILE A 133 -21.69 -2.67 9.62
C ILE A 133 -20.82 -3.88 9.93
N GLY A 134 -19.75 -3.69 10.70
CA GLY A 134 -18.87 -4.78 11.14
C GLY A 134 -18.24 -4.49 12.49
N PRO A 135 -17.92 -5.51 13.31
CA PRO A 135 -17.33 -5.32 14.64
C PRO A 135 -16.03 -4.50 14.63
N VAL A 136 -15.23 -4.62 13.57
CA VAL A 136 -13.99 -3.86 13.39
C VAL A 136 -14.24 -2.35 13.27
N LEU A 137 -15.36 -1.96 12.65
CA LEU A 137 -15.71 -0.55 12.41
C LEU A 137 -16.23 0.16 13.67
N ASN A 138 -16.51 -0.59 14.75
CA ASN A 138 -16.91 -0.01 16.03
C ASN A 138 -15.72 0.53 16.84
N ASN A 139 -14.49 0.38 16.35
CA ASN A 139 -13.31 0.92 17.01
C ASN A 139 -13.32 2.47 17.00
N GLU A 140 -12.91 3.09 18.11
CA GLU A 140 -12.88 4.56 18.27
C GLU A 140 -12.08 5.27 17.18
N LEU A 141 -11.05 4.61 16.63
CA LEU A 141 -10.29 5.06 15.46
C LEU A 141 -11.19 5.54 14.32
N PHE A 142 -12.26 4.80 14.03
CA PHE A 142 -13.15 5.07 12.91
C PHE A 142 -14.23 6.11 13.23
N THR A 143 -14.25 6.60 14.47
CA THR A 143 -15.19 7.64 14.91
C THR A 143 -14.50 8.99 15.15
N CYS A 144 -13.16 9.00 15.19
CA CYS A 144 -12.37 10.20 15.44
C CYS A 144 -12.48 11.22 14.30
N GLU A 145 -12.23 12.48 14.62
CA GLU A 145 -12.30 13.59 13.65
C GLU A 145 -11.33 13.38 12.48
N GLY A 146 -10.11 12.93 12.75
CA GLY A 146 -9.10 12.68 11.71
C GLY A 146 -9.54 11.62 10.69
N PHE A 147 -10.24 10.57 11.12
CA PHE A 147 -10.81 9.57 10.21
C PHE A 147 -11.97 10.14 9.41
N LYS A 148 -12.87 10.92 10.04
CA LYS A 148 -14.00 11.56 9.34
C LYS A 148 -13.55 12.54 8.25
N SER A 149 -12.52 13.34 8.52
CA SER A 149 -11.92 14.22 7.51
C SER A 149 -11.31 13.43 6.36
N PHE A 150 -10.57 12.34 6.66
CA PHE A 150 -10.04 11.45 5.63
C PHE A 150 -11.16 10.79 4.80
N GLN A 151 -12.22 10.33 5.45
CA GLN A 151 -13.40 9.75 4.81
C GLN A 151 -14.04 10.70 3.81
N HIS A 152 -14.26 11.96 4.21
CA HIS A 152 -14.82 12.99 3.33
C HIS A 152 -13.99 13.16 2.05
N ASN A 153 -12.68 13.39 2.21
CA ASN A 153 -11.77 13.60 1.09
C ASN A 153 -11.68 12.37 0.17
N LEU A 154 -11.67 11.16 0.75
CA LEU A 154 -11.58 9.94 -0.04
C LEU A 154 -12.85 9.69 -0.86
N ILE A 155 -14.03 9.98 -0.29
CA ILE A 155 -15.30 9.88 -1.02
C ILE A 155 -15.33 10.86 -2.18
N GLU A 156 -14.84 12.09 -2.02
CA GLU A 156 -14.74 13.05 -3.13
C GLU A 156 -13.86 12.52 -4.28
N VAL A 157 -12.68 11.96 -3.95
CA VAL A 157 -11.78 11.36 -4.96
C VAL A 157 -12.46 10.21 -5.70
N ILE A 158 -13.21 9.37 -4.99
CA ILE A 158 -13.92 8.23 -5.59
C ILE A 158 -15.12 8.71 -6.43
N ALA A 159 -15.90 9.68 -5.93
CA ALA A 159 -17.15 10.14 -6.54
C ALA A 159 -16.97 10.97 -7.82
N VAL A 160 -15.83 11.65 -8.02
CA VAL A 160 -15.49 12.40 -9.26
C VAL A 160 -15.30 11.48 -10.48
N SER A 161 -15.74 10.23 -10.41
CA SER A 161 -15.39 9.15 -11.33
C SER A 161 -16.57 8.43 -11.97
N GLU A 162 -17.80 8.90 -11.82
CA GLU A 162 -18.83 8.47 -12.76
C GLU A 162 -18.40 8.93 -14.16
N PRO A 163 -18.17 8.01 -15.12
CA PRO A 163 -17.94 8.43 -16.48
C PRO A 163 -19.24 9.06 -16.97
N THR A 164 -19.21 10.37 -17.27
CA THR A 164 -20.19 10.98 -18.15
C THR A 164 -20.06 10.24 -19.47
N ILE A 165 -20.94 9.27 -19.72
CA ILE A 165 -21.08 8.63 -21.03
C ILE A 165 -21.32 9.79 -22.01
N PRO A 166 -20.45 10.06 -22.99
CA PRO A 166 -20.73 11.07 -23.99
C PRO A 166 -22.01 10.65 -24.70
N ALA A 167 -23.02 11.52 -24.69
CA ALA A 167 -24.35 11.25 -25.23
C ALA A 167 -24.40 11.08 -26.77
N ASP A 168 -23.26 10.91 -27.44
CA ASP A 168 -23.14 10.90 -28.89
C ASP A 168 -22.40 9.64 -29.38
N ILE A 169 -23.10 8.50 -29.38
CA ILE A 169 -22.78 7.42 -30.31
C ILE A 169 -24.07 7.15 -31.11
N PRO A 170 -24.15 7.54 -32.40
CA PRO A 170 -25.30 7.23 -33.22
C PRO A 170 -25.42 5.72 -33.40
N GLN A 171 -26.61 5.19 -33.11
CA GLN A 171 -26.95 3.80 -33.39
C GLN A 171 -27.09 3.63 -34.91
N ASN A 172 -26.21 2.82 -35.50
CA ASN A 172 -26.39 2.22 -36.81
C ASN A 172 -26.70 0.74 -36.65
#